data_AF-A0A1D6MPE0-F1
#
_entry.id   AF-A0A1D6MPE0-F1
#
_cell.length_a   1.000
_cell.length_b   1.000
_cell.length_c   1.000
_cell.angle_alpha   90.00
_cell.angle_beta   90.00
_cell.angle_gamma   90.00
#
_symmetry.space_group_name_H-M   'P 1'
#
loop_
_entity.id
_entity.type
_entity.pdbx_description
1 polymer ?
#
loop_
_entity_poly.entity_id
_entity_poly.type
_entity_poly.pdbx_seq_one_letter_code
_entity_poly.pdbx_strand_id
1 'polypeptide(L)'
;MYHNPISLGALTHIHTLTHTPSPPVVADADREKLEQCDSKYARYLCKLMGVYFDYHRDGYFIKGAYLHDPTTVIAAVNPSLLTYTEGVVRVQTVGITKGLTVFDNTKKRLGPLSLCLSDSHVAETGAVDRF
;
A
#
# COMPACT_ATOMS: atom_id res chain seq x y z
N MET A 1 -36.58 -9.27 -16.00
CA MET A 1 -35.71 -10.20 -15.26
C MET A 1 -34.66 -9.36 -14.54
N TYR A 2 -34.85 -9.16 -13.24
CA TYR A 2 -33.84 -8.50 -12.41
C TYR A 2 -32.76 -9.53 -12.11
N HIS A 3 -31.53 -9.29 -12.56
CA HIS A 3 -30.39 -10.06 -12.09
C HIS A 3 -30.22 -9.78 -10.59
N ASN A 4 -30.35 -10.83 -9.80
CA ASN A 4 -29.95 -10.85 -8.41
C ASN A 4 -28.49 -10.37 -8.32
N PRO A 5 -28.17 -9.29 -7.59
CA PRO A 5 -26.79 -9.01 -7.27
C PRO A 5 -26.27 -10.19 -6.44
N ILE A 6 -25.15 -10.74 -6.88
CA ILE A 6 -24.41 -11.76 -6.14
C ILE A 6 -24.23 -11.21 -4.72
N SER A 7 -24.78 -11.92 -3.73
CA SER A 7 -24.52 -11.64 -2.33
C SER A 7 -23.04 -11.90 -2.10
N LEU A 8 -22.24 -10.83 -2.14
CA LEU A 8 -20.86 -10.83 -1.69
C LEU A 8 -20.88 -10.90 -0.16
N GLY A 9 -21.13 -12.10 0.36
CA GLY A 9 -20.89 -12.41 1.76
C GLY A 9 -19.40 -12.20 2.04
N ALA A 10 -19.10 -11.20 2.89
CA ALA A 10 -17.83 -10.98 3.58
C ALA A 10 -16.60 -10.63 2.70
N LEU A 11 -16.62 -9.45 2.07
CA LEU A 11 -15.41 -8.65 1.89
C LEU A 11 -15.68 -7.25 2.44
N THR A 12 -15.77 -7.12 3.76
CA THR A 12 -16.17 -5.86 4.41
C THR A 12 -15.05 -4.84 4.52
N HIS A 13 -13.79 -5.22 4.26
CA HIS A 13 -12.63 -4.35 4.44
C HIS A 13 -11.69 -4.47 3.24
N ILE A 14 -11.52 -3.36 2.50
CA ILE A 14 -10.52 -3.21 1.45
C ILE A 14 -9.32 -2.49 2.08
N HIS A 15 -8.13 -3.07 1.95
CA HIS A 15 -6.88 -2.45 2.37
C HIS A 15 -6.20 -1.79 1.18
N THR A 16 -5.99 -0.47 1.24
CA THR A 16 -5.30 0.29 0.18
C THR A 16 -3.92 0.75 0.62
N LEU A 17 -2.91 0.39 -0.19
CA LEU A 17 -1.51 0.83 -0.09
C LEU A 17 -1.35 2.16 -0.84
N THR A 18 -1.75 3.27 -0.24
CA THR A 18 -1.81 4.57 -0.94
C THR A 18 -0.95 5.67 -0.32
N HIS A 19 -0.53 5.53 0.95
CA HIS A 19 0.26 6.58 1.62
C HIS A 19 1.26 6.04 2.64
N THR A 20 2.50 5.84 2.18
CA THR A 20 3.68 5.74 3.05
C THR A 20 4.54 6.99 2.80
N PRO A 21 4.87 7.81 3.82
CA PRO A 21 5.78 8.95 3.67
C PRO A 21 7.11 8.54 3.02
N SER A 22 7.52 7.29 3.24
CA SER A 22 8.59 6.60 2.54
C SER A 22 8.16 5.15 2.28
N PRO A 23 7.84 4.74 1.04
CA PRO A 23 7.56 3.33 0.74
C PRO A 23 8.74 2.44 1.14
N PRO A 24 8.50 1.16 1.47
CA PRO A 24 9.60 0.24 1.77
C PRO A 24 10.62 0.23 0.64
N VAL A 25 11.88 0.50 0.98
CA VAL A 25 13.00 0.49 0.03
C VAL A 25 13.85 -0.74 0.31
N VAL A 26 14.21 -1.45 -0.76
CA VAL A 26 15.33 -2.39 -0.73
C VAL A 26 16.60 -1.63 -1.07
N ALA A 27 17.55 -1.58 -0.13
CA ALA A 27 18.82 -0.90 -0.32
C ALA A 27 19.83 -1.78 -1.07
N ASP A 28 20.90 -1.17 -1.59
CA ASP A 28 22.01 -1.89 -2.24
C ASP A 28 22.56 -3.00 -1.34
N ALA A 29 22.73 -2.73 -0.04
CA ALA A 29 23.22 -3.71 0.94
C ALA A 29 22.29 -4.93 1.10
N ASP A 30 20.98 -4.76 0.93
CA ASP A 30 20.03 -5.88 1.01
C ASP A 30 20.04 -6.73 -0.25
N ARG A 31 20.27 -6.08 -1.40
CA ARG A 31 20.53 -6.78 -2.66
C ARG A 31 21.84 -7.57 -2.61
N GLU A 32 22.92 -7.01 -2.06
CA GLU A 32 24.20 -7.72 -1.89
C GLU A 32 24.03 -8.99 -1.05
N LYS A 33 23.27 -8.92 0.06
CA LYS A 33 22.93 -10.09 0.86
C LYS A 33 22.12 -11.12 0.06
N LEU A 34 21.19 -10.66 -0.77
CA LEU A 34 20.41 -11.54 -1.64
C LEU A 34 21.29 -12.24 -2.68
N GLU A 35 22.29 -11.54 -3.24
CA GLU A 35 23.25 -12.12 -4.20
C GLU A 35 24.14 -13.21 -3.58
N GLN A 36 24.39 -13.14 -2.27
CA GLN A 36 25.15 -14.16 -1.53
C GLN A 36 24.36 -15.43 -1.24
N CYS A 37 23.04 -15.43 -1.45
CA CYS A 37 22.21 -16.61 -1.22
C CYS A 37 22.42 -17.66 -2.32
N ASP A 38 22.67 -18.92 -1.95
CA ASP A 38 22.70 -20.03 -2.92
C ASP A 38 21.28 -20.48 -3.29
N SER A 39 20.60 -19.63 -4.06
CA SER A 39 19.24 -19.87 -4.53
C SER A 39 19.09 -19.44 -5.98
N LYS A 40 18.48 -20.31 -6.79
CA LYS A 40 18.13 -19.97 -8.18
C LYS A 40 17.19 -18.77 -8.26
N TYR A 41 16.33 -18.59 -7.26
CA TYR A 41 15.39 -17.46 -7.20
C TYR A 41 16.09 -16.17 -6.83
N ALA A 42 17.04 -16.22 -5.89
CA ALA A 42 17.85 -15.06 -5.53
C ALA A 42 18.64 -14.53 -6.73
N ARG A 43 19.34 -15.43 -7.46
CA ARG A 43 20.06 -15.06 -8.69
C ARG A 43 19.15 -14.46 -9.76
N TYR A 44 17.98 -15.05 -9.98
CA TYR A 44 17.01 -14.54 -10.94
C TYR A 44 16.47 -13.16 -10.54
N LEU A 45 16.11 -13.01 -9.26
CA LEU A 45 15.56 -11.77 -8.73
C LEU A 45 16.58 -10.63 -8.79
N CYS A 46 17.85 -10.87 -8.40
CA CYS A 46 18.91 -9.86 -8.51
C CYS A 46 19.12 -9.41 -9.97
N LYS A 47 19.04 -10.32 -10.94
CA LYS A 47 19.11 -9.98 -12.37
C LYS A 47 17.96 -9.07 -12.79
N LEU A 48 16.72 -9.38 -12.40
CA LEU A 48 15.54 -8.56 -12.69
C LEU A 48 15.64 -7.18 -12.02
N MET A 49 16.03 -7.16 -10.74
CA MET A 49 16.15 -5.96 -9.93
C MET A 49 17.26 -5.03 -10.39
N GLY A 50 18.27 -5.52 -11.14
CA GLY A 50 19.26 -4.70 -11.86
C GLY A 50 18.64 -3.51 -12.56
N VAL A 51 17.74 -3.81 -13.50
CA VAL A 51 17.06 -2.80 -14.32
C VAL A 51 16.21 -1.86 -13.46
N TYR A 52 15.55 -2.41 -12.44
CA TYR A 52 14.66 -1.63 -11.57
C TYR A 52 15.42 -0.66 -10.65
N PHE A 53 16.59 -1.07 -10.15
CA PHE A 53 17.49 -0.20 -9.38
C PHE A 53 18.06 0.92 -10.25
N ASP A 54 18.50 0.61 -11.47
CA ASP A 54 19.00 1.63 -12.40
C ASP A 54 17.92 2.68 -12.68
N TYR A 55 16.68 2.27 -12.93
CA TYR A 55 15.55 3.17 -13.10
C TYR A 55 15.30 4.08 -11.88
N HIS A 56 15.36 3.52 -10.67
CA HIS A 56 15.15 4.30 -9.44
C HIS A 56 16.30 5.27 -9.16
N ARG A 57 17.53 4.84 -9.43
CA ARG A 57 18.71 5.71 -9.30
C ARG A 57 18.63 6.89 -10.26
N ASP A 58 18.26 6.64 -11.52
CA ASP A 58 18.32 7.66 -12.55
C ASP A 58 17.06 8.56 -12.54
N GLY A 59 15.89 7.98 -12.25
CA GLY A 59 14.61 8.71 -12.25
C GLY A 59 14.25 9.36 -10.92
N TYR A 60 14.68 8.79 -9.79
CA TYR A 60 14.31 9.23 -8.45
C TYR A 60 15.51 9.60 -7.58
N PHE A 61 16.74 9.43 -8.07
CA PHE A 61 17.99 9.77 -7.35
C PHE A 61 18.14 9.07 -5.99
N ILE A 62 17.60 7.84 -5.86
CA ILE A 62 17.70 7.03 -4.65
C ILE A 62 18.71 5.88 -4.80
N LYS A 63 19.32 5.46 -3.69
CA LYS A 63 20.21 4.29 -3.60
C LYS A 63 19.44 3.06 -3.13
N GLY A 64 18.59 2.55 -4.01
CA GLY A 64 17.69 1.43 -3.73
C GLY A 64 16.51 1.42 -4.69
N ALA A 65 15.52 0.59 -4.41
CA ALA A 65 14.26 0.56 -5.17
C ALA A 65 13.05 0.36 -4.26
N TYR A 66 11.89 0.90 -4.65
CA TYR A 66 10.65 0.75 -3.87
C TYR A 66 10.03 -0.64 -4.04
N LEU A 67 9.50 -1.22 -2.96
CA LEU A 67 8.86 -2.55 -2.98
C LEU A 67 7.34 -2.47 -2.89
N HIS A 68 6.67 -1.86 -3.87
CA HIS A 68 5.21 -1.71 -3.84
C HIS A 68 4.46 -3.06 -3.81
N ASP A 69 4.66 -3.91 -4.82
CA ASP A 69 3.92 -5.16 -4.94
C ASP A 69 4.25 -6.18 -3.84
N PRO A 70 5.53 -6.38 -3.45
CA PRO A 70 5.86 -7.26 -2.32
C PRO A 70 5.23 -6.80 -1.01
N THR A 71 5.06 -5.48 -0.80
CA THR A 71 4.35 -4.96 0.38
C THR A 71 2.89 -5.40 0.42
N THR A 72 2.23 -5.57 -0.74
CA THR A 72 0.87 -6.14 -0.82
C THR A 72 0.82 -7.57 -0.32
N VAL A 73 1.81 -8.39 -0.68
CA VAL A 73 1.91 -9.77 -0.19
C VAL A 73 2.14 -9.79 1.33
N ILE A 74 3.01 -8.91 1.84
CA ILE A 74 3.25 -8.77 3.28
C ILE A 74 1.96 -8.36 4.01
N ALA A 75 1.22 -7.39 3.48
CA ALA A 75 -0.06 -6.94 4.04
C ALA A 75 -1.10 -8.07 4.15
N ALA A 76 -1.08 -9.01 3.21
CA ALA A 76 -1.99 -10.16 3.20
C ALA A 76 -1.53 -11.28 4.14
N VAL A 77 -0.22 -11.56 4.21
CA VAL A 77 0.34 -12.70 4.96
C VAL A 77 0.60 -12.37 6.42
N ASN A 78 1.07 -11.15 6.71
CA ASN A 78 1.41 -10.71 8.06
C ASN A 78 1.02 -9.23 8.27
N PRO A 79 -0.29 -8.94 8.42
CA PRO A 79 -0.79 -7.57 8.52
C PRO A 79 -0.25 -6.81 9.75
N SER A 80 0.19 -7.49 10.82
CA SER A 80 0.71 -6.80 12.02
C SER A 80 2.02 -6.05 11.80
N LEU A 81 2.70 -6.26 10.66
CA LEU A 81 3.89 -5.50 10.27
C LEU A 81 3.56 -4.13 9.69
N LEU A 82 2.28 -3.81 9.49
CA LEU A 82 1.81 -2.56 8.90
C LEU A 82 0.87 -1.82 9.86
N THR A 83 0.80 -0.50 9.69
CA THR A 83 -0.14 0.35 10.43
C THR A 83 -1.26 0.83 9.51
N TYR A 84 -2.49 0.69 9.98
CA TYR A 84 -3.70 0.99 9.23
C TYR A 84 -4.49 2.14 9.87
N THR A 85 -5.13 2.94 9.02
CA THR A 85 -6.00 4.07 9.35
C THR A 85 -7.33 3.92 8.62
N GLU A 86 -8.43 3.91 9.36
CA GLU A 86 -9.79 3.81 8.80
C GLU A 86 -10.25 5.12 8.16
N GLY A 87 -10.99 5.00 7.06
CA GLY A 87 -11.60 6.14 6.39
C GLY A 87 -12.53 5.73 5.27
N VAL A 88 -12.77 6.64 4.33
CA VAL A 88 -13.54 6.42 3.11
C VAL A 88 -12.61 6.65 1.94
N VAL A 89 -12.60 5.70 1.00
CA VAL A 89 -11.77 5.79 -0.21
C VAL A 89 -12.68 5.93 -1.43
N ARG A 90 -12.39 6.92 -2.28
CA ARG A 90 -13.07 7.14 -3.55
C ARG A 90 -12.06 7.35 -4.66
N VAL A 91 -12.41 6.95 -5.88
CA VAL A 91 -11.57 7.17 -7.07
C VAL A 91 -12.25 8.20 -7.97
N GLN A 92 -11.51 9.23 -8.34
CA GLN A 92 -11.98 10.22 -9.29
C GLN A 92 -12.00 9.61 -10.70
N THR A 93 -13.18 9.53 -11.33
CA THR A 93 -13.36 8.87 -12.64
C THR A 93 -13.44 9.83 -13.83
N VAL A 94 -13.55 11.13 -13.57
CA VAL A 94 -13.75 12.19 -14.57
C VAL A 94 -12.90 13.44 -14.26
N GLY A 95 -12.68 14.31 -15.24
CA GLY A 95 -11.91 15.55 -15.08
C GLY A 95 -10.39 15.36 -15.09
N ILE A 96 -9.65 16.44 -14.81
CA ILE A 96 -8.18 16.46 -14.90
C ILE A 96 -7.48 15.60 -13.84
N THR A 97 -8.17 15.28 -12.75
CA THR A 97 -7.68 14.43 -11.66
C THR A 97 -8.16 12.97 -11.80
N LYS A 98 -8.63 12.56 -12.98
CA LYS A 98 -9.04 11.17 -13.24
C LYS A 98 -7.93 10.20 -12.85
N GLY A 99 -8.27 9.19 -12.05
CA GLY A 99 -7.33 8.20 -11.48
C GLY A 99 -6.86 8.53 -10.07
N LEU A 100 -7.13 9.74 -9.56
CA LEU A 100 -6.81 10.11 -8.19
C LEU A 100 -7.61 9.29 -7.19
N THR A 101 -6.91 8.66 -6.25
CA THR A 101 -7.52 7.99 -5.09
C THR A 101 -7.59 9.00 -3.95
N VAL A 102 -8.80 9.33 -3.51
CA VAL A 102 -9.09 10.28 -2.44
C VAL A 102 -9.42 9.51 -1.17
N PHE A 103 -8.63 9.75 -0.13
CA PHE A 103 -8.83 9.19 1.21
C PHE A 103 -9.36 10.27 2.16
N ASP A 104 -10.43 9.95 2.88
CA ASP A 104 -11.01 10.80 3.91
C ASP A 104 -11.10 10.02 5.22
N ASN A 105 -10.26 10.35 6.20
CA ASN A 105 -10.28 9.82 7.56
C ASN A 105 -10.92 10.79 8.56
N THR A 106 -11.61 11.83 8.08
CA THR A 106 -12.27 12.81 8.95
C THR A 106 -13.62 12.30 9.46
N LYS A 107 -14.16 12.95 10.49
CA LYS A 107 -15.46 12.58 11.11
C LYS A 107 -16.68 12.80 10.19
N LYS A 108 -16.49 13.24 8.94
CA LYS A 108 -17.59 13.49 8.01
C LYS A 108 -18.08 12.16 7.44
N ARG A 109 -19.19 11.64 7.99
CA ARG A 109 -19.79 10.39 7.51
C ARG A 109 -20.30 10.55 6.08
N LEU A 110 -19.59 9.93 5.15
CA LEU A 110 -20.01 9.66 3.79
C LEU A 110 -19.90 8.13 3.66
N GLY A 111 -20.98 7.36 3.54
CA GLY A 111 -20.86 5.88 3.49
C GLY A 111 -20.04 5.38 2.28
N PRO A 112 -19.94 4.05 2.03
CA PRO A 112 -19.35 3.01 2.87
C PRO A 112 -17.81 3.13 3.05
N LEU A 113 -17.26 2.47 4.07
CA LEU A 113 -15.88 2.59 4.61
C LEU A 113 -14.80 1.79 3.83
N SER A 114 -13.56 2.30 3.80
CA SER A 114 -12.33 1.66 3.28
C SER A 114 -11.09 2.05 4.11
N LEU A 115 -10.20 1.10 4.42
CA LEU A 115 -9.03 1.27 5.30
C LEU A 115 -7.76 1.59 4.49
N CYS A 116 -7.04 2.67 4.84
CA CYS A 116 -5.76 3.06 4.22
C CYS A 116 -4.57 2.84 5.16
N LEU A 117 -3.39 2.59 4.61
CA LEU A 117 -2.16 2.45 5.39
C LEU A 117 -1.49 3.80 5.69
N SER A 118 -0.84 3.93 6.84
CA SER A 118 0.02 5.08 7.19
C SER A 118 1.11 4.65 8.17
N ASP A 119 2.35 5.14 8.02
CA ASP A 119 3.44 4.85 8.96
C ASP A 119 3.29 5.57 10.30
N SER A 120 3.69 4.87 11.36
CA SER A 120 3.50 5.13 12.79
C SER A 120 3.70 6.58 13.25
N HIS A 121 2.66 7.18 13.86
CA HIS A 121 2.66 7.96 15.11
C HIS A 121 1.24 7.95 15.71
N VAL A 122 1.14 7.69 17.01
CA VAL A 122 -0.08 7.42 17.80
C VAL A 122 -0.98 8.66 17.95
N ALA A 123 -2.30 8.46 17.88
CA ALA A 123 -3.25 9.30 18.61
C ALA A 123 -4.45 8.45 19.09
N GLU A 124 -4.55 8.32 20.41
CA GLU A 124 -5.70 7.74 21.12
C GLU A 124 -7.01 8.46 20.77
N THR A 125 -8.09 7.69 20.64
CA THR A 125 -9.44 8.22 20.40
C THR A 125 -10.17 8.39 21.73
N GLY A 126 -10.24 9.62 22.22
CA GLY A 126 -11.21 10.03 23.23
C GLY A 126 -12.55 10.31 22.57
N ALA A 127 -13.53 9.43 22.78
CA ALA A 127 -14.93 9.65 22.42
C ALA A 127 -15.56 10.67 23.38
N VAL A 128 -16.12 11.76 22.85
CA VAL A 128 -17.22 12.47 23.52
C VAL A 128 -18.20 12.96 22.47
N ASP A 129 -19.42 12.43 22.59
CA ASP A 129 -20.65 12.84 21.93
C ASP A 129 -20.94 14.32 22.12
N ARG A 130 -21.47 15.00 21.07
CA ARG A 130 -22.77 15.71 21.09
C ARG A 130 -22.97 16.58 19.83
N PHE A 131 -24.05 16.22 19.14
CA PHE A 131 -24.86 16.94 18.13
C PHE A 131 -24.22 17.29 16.78
#